data_AF-A0A4Y6GJI3-F1
#
_entry.id   AF-A0A4Y6GJI3-F1
#
_cell.length_a   1.000
_cell.length_b   1.000
_cell.length_c   1.000
_cell.angle_alpha   90.00
_cell.angle_beta   90.00
_cell.angle_gamma   90.00
#
_symmetry.space_group_name_H-M   'P 1'
#
loop_
_entity.id
_entity.type
_entity.pdbx_description
1 polymer ?
#
loop_
_entity_poly.entity_id
_entity_poly.type
_entity_poly.pdbx_seq_one_letter_code
_entity_poly.pdbx_strand_id
1 'polypeptide(L)'
;MIRVIRGYIARRRRKKTRSFVSTTQQKMRALNSTHRDRGRRKRDFRRLWITRINAITRANGASYSYRRLIHDLYKRQVLLNRKILAQMAISKTNCLYMISNEIVK
;
A
#
# COMPACT_ATOMS: atom_id res chain seq x y z
N MET A 1 -53.80 4.85 -17.09
CA MET A 1 -52.54 4.21 -16.62
C MET A 1 -52.87 3.10 -15.63
N ILE A 2 -52.22 1.93 -15.73
CA ILE A 2 -52.47 0.78 -14.85
C ILE A 2 -51.55 0.86 -13.62
N ARG A 3 -52.09 0.64 -12.41
CA ARG A 3 -51.33 0.67 -11.15
C ARG A 3 -50.60 -0.66 -10.91
N VAL A 4 -49.28 -0.62 -10.79
CA VAL A 4 -48.47 -1.80 -10.41
C VAL A 4 -48.07 -1.72 -8.93
N ILE A 5 -48.43 -2.75 -8.16
CA ILE A 5 -48.17 -2.80 -6.70
C ILE A 5 -46.76 -3.38 -6.42
N ARG A 6 -45.95 -2.66 -5.62
CA ARG A 6 -44.53 -3.00 -5.34
C ARG A 6 -44.29 -3.90 -4.12
N GLY A 7 -45.35 -4.30 -3.39
CA GLY A 7 -45.25 -4.89 -2.04
C GLY A 7 -44.29 -6.08 -1.92
N TYR A 8 -44.44 -7.07 -2.80
CA TYR A 8 -43.60 -8.27 -2.80
C TYR A 8 -42.12 -7.96 -3.11
N ILE A 9 -41.87 -7.13 -4.14
CA ILE A 9 -40.53 -6.73 -4.59
C ILE A 9 -39.80 -5.95 -3.47
N ALA A 10 -40.49 -5.00 -2.82
CA ALA A 10 -39.94 -4.21 -1.72
C ALA A 10 -39.61 -5.07 -0.50
N ARG A 11 -40.48 -6.02 -0.13
CA ARG A 11 -40.25 -6.96 0.98
C ARG A 11 -39.04 -7.85 0.73
N ARG A 12 -38.93 -8.42 -0.48
CA ARG A 12 -37.78 -9.25 -0.89
C ARG A 12 -36.45 -8.50 -0.77
N ARG A 13 -36.42 -7.21 -1.17
CA ARG A 13 -35.22 -6.36 -1.05
C ARG A 13 -34.82 -6.11 0.40
N ARG A 14 -35.79 -5.88 1.30
CA ARG A 14 -35.55 -5.58 2.72
C ARG A 14 -35.19 -6.83 3.55
N LYS A 15 -35.76 -8.01 3.21
CA LYS A 15 -35.54 -9.28 3.93
C LYS A 15 -34.07 -9.72 3.99
N LYS A 16 -33.21 -9.23 3.08
CA LYS A 16 -31.78 -9.53 3.07
C LYS A 16 -31.02 -8.99 4.29
N THR A 17 -31.58 -8.05 5.04
CA THR A 17 -30.88 -7.35 6.13
C THR A 17 -31.85 -7.04 7.28
N ARG A 18 -31.42 -7.21 8.53
CA ARG A 18 -32.24 -6.91 9.73
C ARG A 18 -32.74 -5.45 9.76
N SER A 19 -31.87 -4.48 9.43
CA SER A 19 -32.21 -3.05 9.41
C SER A 19 -31.83 -2.41 8.07
N PHE A 20 -32.76 -2.41 7.11
CA PHE A 20 -32.49 -1.98 5.73
C PHE A 20 -31.87 -0.57 5.64
N VAL A 21 -32.41 0.40 6.38
CA VAL A 21 -31.96 1.81 6.32
C VAL A 21 -30.52 1.96 6.82
N SER A 22 -30.23 1.49 8.04
CA SER A 22 -28.89 1.55 8.62
C SER A 22 -27.86 0.79 7.76
N THR A 23 -28.21 -0.42 7.30
CA THR A 23 -27.30 -1.19 6.45
C THR A 23 -27.06 -0.51 5.10
N THR A 24 -28.05 0.16 4.49
CA THR A 24 -27.81 0.92 3.26
C THR A 24 -26.87 2.10 3.48
N GLN A 25 -27.00 2.82 4.60
CA GLN A 25 -26.10 3.92 4.96
C GLN A 25 -24.67 3.42 5.20
N GLN A 26 -24.51 2.32 5.92
CA GLN A 26 -23.22 1.69 6.15
C GLN A 26 -22.58 1.21 4.84
N LYS A 27 -23.36 0.61 3.93
CA LYS A 27 -22.88 0.19 2.60
C LYS A 27 -22.34 1.37 1.80
N MET A 28 -23.05 2.50 1.76
CA MET A 28 -22.57 3.71 1.06
C MET A 28 -21.25 4.21 1.66
N ARG A 29 -21.15 4.27 3.00
CA ARG A 29 -19.90 4.65 3.69
C ARG A 29 -18.76 3.69 3.39
N ALA A 30 -19.02 2.39 3.41
CA ALA A 30 -18.03 1.35 3.11
C ALA A 30 -17.51 1.49 1.66
N LEU A 31 -18.40 1.73 0.69
CA LEU A 31 -17.99 1.96 -0.70
C LEU A 31 -17.05 3.18 -0.80
N ASN A 32 -17.42 4.31 -0.19
CA ASN A 32 -16.57 5.51 -0.20
C ASN A 32 -15.19 5.24 0.45
N SER A 33 -15.17 4.55 1.59
CA SER A 33 -13.91 4.15 2.25
C SER A 33 -13.07 3.24 1.36
N THR A 34 -13.66 2.22 0.71
CA THR A 34 -12.90 1.30 -0.17
C THR A 34 -12.24 2.02 -1.33
N HIS A 35 -12.95 2.97 -1.97
CA HIS A 35 -12.38 3.77 -3.06
C HIS A 35 -11.21 4.63 -2.57
N ARG A 36 -11.37 5.31 -1.43
CA ARG A 36 -10.33 6.12 -0.81
C ARG A 36 -9.11 5.28 -0.40
N ASP A 37 -9.34 4.12 0.19
CA ASP A 37 -8.31 3.29 0.80
C ASP A 37 -7.48 2.53 -0.25
N ARG A 38 -8.02 2.26 -1.45
CA ARG A 38 -7.24 1.75 -2.59
C ARG A 38 -6.03 2.63 -2.91
N GLY A 39 -6.20 3.95 -2.88
CA GLY A 39 -5.12 4.91 -3.10
C GLY A 39 -4.18 5.01 -1.89
N ARG A 40 -4.73 5.02 -0.67
CA ARG A 40 -3.94 5.07 0.57
C ARG A 40 -3.01 3.88 0.72
N ARG A 41 -3.50 2.67 0.44
CA ARG A 41 -2.73 1.42 0.50
C ARG A 41 -1.44 1.49 -0.32
N LYS A 42 -1.44 2.13 -1.50
CA LYS A 42 -0.22 2.33 -2.30
C LYS A 42 0.82 3.21 -1.57
N ARG A 43 0.36 4.26 -0.87
CA ARG A 43 1.22 5.14 -0.06
C ARG A 43 1.72 4.43 1.21
N ASP A 44 0.86 3.66 1.86
CA ASP A 44 1.19 2.94 3.09
C ASP A 44 2.25 1.86 2.82
N PHE A 45 2.13 1.10 1.73
CA PHE A 45 3.19 0.18 1.31
C PHE A 45 4.50 0.89 0.97
N ARG A 46 4.42 2.04 0.28
CA ARG A 46 5.63 2.82 -0.01
C ARG A 46 6.32 3.30 1.26
N ARG A 47 5.55 3.77 2.26
CA ARG A 47 6.08 4.14 3.59
C ARG A 47 6.73 2.96 4.27
N LEU A 48 6.07 1.79 4.27
CA LEU A 48 6.61 0.56 4.84
C LEU A 48 7.94 0.16 4.20
N TRP A 49 8.04 0.21 2.87
CA TRP A 49 9.29 -0.11 2.17
C TRP A 49 10.42 0.83 2.55
N ILE A 50 10.15 2.14 2.63
CA ILE A 50 11.14 3.14 3.06
C ILE A 50 11.61 2.84 4.49
N THR A 51 10.69 2.57 5.42
CA THR A 51 11.02 2.25 6.82
C THR A 51 11.91 1.01 6.90
N ARG A 52 11.58 -0.04 6.14
CA ARG A 52 12.37 -1.29 6.10
C ARG A 52 13.79 -1.07 5.57
N ILE A 53 13.92 -0.36 4.45
CA ILE A 53 15.23 -0.04 3.87
C ILE A 53 16.05 0.81 4.85
N ASN A 54 15.42 1.82 5.44
CA ASN A 54 16.08 2.71 6.40
C ASN A 54 16.60 1.96 7.65
N ALA A 55 15.84 1.01 8.17
CA ALA A 55 16.27 0.19 9.32
C ALA A 55 17.55 -0.61 9.00
N ILE A 56 17.61 -1.22 7.82
CA ILE A 56 18.76 -2.05 7.40
C ILE A 56 19.97 -1.19 7.05
N THR A 57 19.72 -0.06 6.37
CA THR A 57 20.77 0.92 6.08
C THR A 57 21.42 1.45 7.35
N ARG A 58 20.65 1.67 8.43
CA ARG A 58 21.19 2.05 9.74
C ARG A 58 22.00 0.95 10.41
N ALA A 59 21.61 -0.32 10.25
CA ALA A 59 22.33 -1.45 10.81
C ALA A 59 23.73 -1.64 10.17
N ASN A 60 23.87 -1.31 8.88
CA ASN A 60 25.11 -1.50 8.12
C ASN A 60 26.13 -0.34 8.27
N GLY A 61 25.90 0.62 9.17
CA GLY A 61 26.83 1.72 9.51
C GLY A 61 26.22 3.12 9.42
N ALA A 62 26.68 4.03 10.29
CA ALA A 62 26.06 5.34 10.53
C ALA A 62 26.16 6.34 9.36
N SER A 63 27.15 6.20 8.48
CA SER A 63 27.40 7.14 7.37
C SER A 63 26.53 6.87 6.12
N TYR A 64 25.78 5.76 6.13
CA TYR A 64 24.91 5.39 5.02
C TYR A 64 23.47 5.76 5.37
N SER A 65 22.85 6.59 4.54
CA SER A 65 21.48 7.09 4.72
C SER A 65 20.63 6.68 3.53
N TYR A 66 19.37 6.31 3.76
CA TYR A 66 18.41 5.94 2.69
C TYR A 66 18.38 6.96 1.53
N ARG A 67 18.44 8.27 1.84
CA ARG A 67 18.48 9.33 0.83
C ARG A 67 19.70 9.25 -0.08
N ARG A 68 20.87 8.97 0.49
CA ARG A 68 22.13 8.84 -0.25
C ARG A 68 22.12 7.60 -1.15
N LEU A 69 21.68 6.45 -0.61
CA LEU A 69 21.50 5.23 -1.39
C LEU A 69 20.61 5.44 -2.63
N ILE A 70 19.44 6.06 -2.46
CA ILE A 70 18.51 6.29 -3.58
C ILE A 70 19.08 7.29 -4.60
N HIS A 71 19.78 8.31 -4.13
CA HIS A 71 20.45 9.27 -5.00
C HIS A 71 21.56 8.61 -5.83
N ASP A 72 22.38 7.77 -5.20
CA ASP A 72 23.50 7.12 -5.87
C ASP A 72 23.01 6.03 -6.85
N LEU A 73 21.95 5.30 -6.49
CA LEU A 73 21.25 4.39 -7.43
C LEU A 73 20.70 5.13 -8.65
N TYR A 74 20.14 6.33 -8.45
CA TYR A 74 19.65 7.16 -9.55
C TYR A 74 20.79 7.67 -10.43
N LYS A 75 21.90 8.14 -9.84
CA LYS A 75 23.10 8.56 -10.58
C LYS A 75 23.68 7.45 -11.45
N ARG A 76 23.69 6.21 -10.96
CA ARG A 76 24.13 5.03 -11.73
C ARG A 76 23.06 4.45 -12.67
N GLN A 77 21.93 5.13 -12.84
CA GLN A 77 20.81 4.71 -13.69
C GLN A 77 20.22 3.33 -13.33
N VAL A 78 20.40 2.88 -12.09
CA VAL A 78 19.83 1.63 -11.59
C VAL A 78 18.39 1.89 -11.14
N LEU A 79 17.44 1.70 -12.05
CA LEU A 79 16.00 1.98 -11.84
C LEU A 79 15.28 0.89 -11.04
N LEU A 80 15.76 0.58 -9.84
CA LEU A 80 15.14 -0.41 -8.96
C LEU A 80 13.91 0.16 -8.23
N ASN A 81 12.83 -0.62 -8.23
CA ASN A 81 11.64 -0.29 -7.44
C ASN A 81 11.90 -0.55 -5.95
N ARG A 82 11.40 0.34 -5.09
CA ARG A 82 11.51 0.26 -3.62
C ARG A 82 10.88 -1.01 -3.05
N LYS A 83 9.87 -1.58 -3.73
CA LYS A 83 9.31 -2.90 -3.38
C LYS A 83 10.38 -3.98 -3.40
N ILE A 84 11.13 -4.05 -4.50
CA ILE A 84 12.18 -5.06 -4.72
C ILE A 84 13.33 -4.79 -3.77
N LEU A 85 13.74 -3.52 -3.62
CA LEU A 85 14.81 -3.14 -2.71
C LEU A 85 14.50 -3.54 -1.26
N ALA A 86 13.27 -3.28 -0.77
CA ALA A 86 12.84 -3.69 0.56
C ALA A 86 12.79 -5.23 0.74
N GLN A 87 12.46 -5.97 -0.32
CA GLN A 87 12.42 -7.43 -0.28
C GLN A 87 13.84 -8.03 -0.27
N MET A 88 14.75 -7.49 -1.08
CA MET A 88 16.17 -7.86 -1.05
C MET A 88 16.80 -7.58 0.30
N ALA A 89 16.46 -6.42 0.89
CA ALA A 89 16.92 -6.01 2.21
C ALA A 89 16.53 -7.05 3.29
N ILE A 90 15.28 -7.52 3.27
CA ILE A 90 14.80 -8.54 4.22
C ILE A 90 15.44 -9.91 3.95
N SER A 91 15.56 -10.30 2.68
CA SER A 91 16.02 -11.64 2.32
C SER A 91 17.51 -11.87 2.62
N LYS A 92 18.35 -10.85 2.42
CA LYS A 92 19.79 -10.94 2.66
C LYS A 92 20.30 -9.60 3.19
N THR A 93 20.62 -9.53 4.47
CA THR A 93 21.08 -8.32 5.17
C THR A 93 22.32 -7.70 4.52
N ASN A 94 23.23 -8.54 4.00
CA ASN A 94 24.49 -8.11 3.38
C ASN A 94 24.35 -7.62 1.94
N CYS A 95 23.24 -7.92 1.25
CA CYS A 95 23.08 -7.61 -0.18
C CYS A 95 23.10 -6.09 -0.44
N LEU A 96 22.45 -5.32 0.42
CA LEU A 96 22.45 -3.85 0.33
C LEU A 96 23.86 -3.26 0.54
N TYR A 97 24.66 -3.88 1.39
CA TYR A 97 26.04 -3.45 1.65
C TYR A 97 26.95 -3.68 0.42
N MET A 98 26.81 -4.84 -0.24
CA MET A 98 27.56 -5.12 -1.48
C MET A 98 27.20 -4.13 -2.59
N ILE A 99 25.89 -3.92 -2.82
CA ILE A 99 25.40 -2.94 -3.80
C ILE A 99 25.94 -1.55 -3.48
N SER A 100 25.95 -1.14 -2.21
CA SER A 100 26.49 0.16 -1.83
C SER A 100 27.99 0.31 -2.12
N ASN A 101 28.80 -0.71 -1.84
CA ASN A 101 30.25 -0.66 -2.08
C ASN A 101 30.56 -0.61 -3.58
N GLU A 102 29.82 -1.37 -4.38
CA GLU A 102 29.94 -1.37 -5.83
C GLU A 102 29.49 -0.03 -6.44
N ILE A 103 28.58 0.70 -5.77
CA ILE A 103 28.14 2.04 -6.17
C ILE A 103 29.11 3.15 -5.70
N VAL A 104 29.97 2.90 -4.71
CA VAL A 104 30.97 3.89 -4.26
C VAL A 104 32.27 3.79 -5.05
N LYS A 105 32.62 2.60 -5.54
CA LYS A 105 33.71 2.38 -6.51
C LYS A 105 33.38 2.95 -7.88
#